data_AF-A0A7S0FK97-F1
#
_entry.id   AF-A0A7S0FK97-F1
#
_cell.length_a   1.000
_cell.length_b   1.000
_cell.length_c   1.000
_cell.angle_alpha   90.00
_cell.angle_beta   90.00
_cell.angle_gamma   90.00
#
_symmetry.space_group_name_H-M   'P 1'
#
loop_
_entity.id
_entity.type
_entity.pdbx_description
1 polymer ?
#
loop_
_entity_poly.entity_id
_entity_poly.type
_entity_poly.pdbx_seq_one_letter_code
_entity_poly.pdbx_strand_id
1 'polypeptide(L)'
;HLDQMDKESNPNNYDDDYFLERLQHSTHRVRSDYTTGLRRWLKYFDKDQLLIVNYNQISENPKLVLEKICSHIGVESKILLDKLSDDELKTRKNTAVGSTKDKPIRPSLRKKMEKYLGPFATDFNSLLEEL
;
A
#
# COMPACT_ATOMS: atom_id res chain seq x y z
N HIS A 1 16.34 -16.60 8.87
CA HIS A 1 14.91 -16.33 8.56
C HIS A 1 14.77 -15.38 7.38
N LEU A 2 15.47 -14.23 7.36
CA LEU A 2 15.53 -13.30 6.22
C LEU A 2 15.97 -13.97 4.89
N ASP A 3 17.00 -14.83 4.92
CA ASP A 3 17.49 -15.53 3.72
C ASP A 3 16.47 -16.47 3.06
N GLN A 4 15.52 -17.00 3.83
CA GLN A 4 14.49 -17.89 3.30
C GLN A 4 13.39 -17.07 2.61
N MET A 5 12.95 -15.96 3.22
CA MET A 5 12.00 -15.04 2.59
C MET A 5 12.55 -14.43 1.30
N ASP A 6 13.83 -14.07 1.26
CA ASP A 6 14.46 -13.52 0.05
C ASP A 6 14.59 -14.55 -1.09
N LYS A 7 14.74 -15.84 -0.75
CA LYS A 7 14.72 -16.94 -1.73
C LYS A 7 13.30 -17.19 -2.26
N GLU A 8 12.30 -17.23 -1.39
CA GLU A 8 10.90 -17.47 -1.77
C GLU A 8 10.29 -16.30 -2.56
N SER A 9 10.79 -15.09 -2.33
CA SER A 9 10.29 -13.86 -2.97
C SER A 9 11.04 -13.50 -4.26
N ASN A 10 12.05 -14.28 -4.66
CA ASN A 10 12.84 -13.98 -5.86
C ASN A 10 12.11 -14.51 -7.10
N PRO A 11 11.64 -13.63 -8.02
CA PRO A 11 10.96 -14.07 -9.23
C PRO A 11 11.81 -15.08 -10.00
N ASN A 12 13.14 -14.93 -10.04
CA ASN A 12 14.02 -15.82 -10.80
C ASN A 12 14.08 -17.27 -10.29
N ASN A 13 13.58 -17.56 -9.08
CA ASN A 13 13.64 -18.90 -8.49
C ASN A 13 12.44 -19.78 -8.87
N TYR A 14 11.35 -19.20 -9.36
CA TYR A 14 10.10 -19.91 -9.66
C TYR A 14 9.46 -19.38 -10.95
N ASP A 15 8.58 -20.17 -11.57
CA ASP A 15 7.81 -19.73 -12.73
C ASP A 15 6.69 -18.74 -12.35
N ASP A 16 6.01 -18.19 -13.35
CA ASP A 16 4.94 -17.21 -13.11
C ASP A 16 3.73 -17.82 -12.40
N ASP A 17 3.49 -19.13 -12.57
CA ASP A 17 2.29 -19.80 -12.07
C ASP A 17 2.41 -20.04 -10.56
N TYR A 18 3.61 -20.35 -10.06
CA TYR A 18 3.92 -20.37 -8.62
C TYR A 18 3.54 -19.05 -7.93
N PHE A 19 3.93 -17.91 -8.52
CA PHE A 19 3.63 -16.60 -7.93
C PHE A 19 2.14 -16.24 -8.04
N LEU A 20 1.48 -16.63 -9.12
CA LEU A 20 0.03 -16.44 -9.27
C LEU A 20 -0.76 -17.28 -8.26
N GLU A 21 -0.41 -18.54 -8.07
CA GLU A 21 -1.06 -19.41 -7.08
C GLU A 21 -0.92 -18.82 -5.68
N ARG A 22 0.30 -18.35 -5.33
CA ARG A 22 0.55 -17.68 -4.04
C ARG A 22 -0.26 -16.39 -3.90
N LEU A 23 -0.39 -15.59 -4.95
CA LEU A 23 -1.21 -14.38 -4.96
C LEU A 23 -2.71 -14.68 -4.80
N GLN A 24 -3.18 -15.77 -5.41
CA GLN A 24 -4.57 -16.23 -5.36
C GLN A 24 -4.92 -16.93 -4.05
N HIS A 25 -3.91 -17.38 -3.30
CA HIS A 25 -4.11 -17.98 -1.99
C HIS A 25 -4.94 -17.05 -1.09
N SER A 26 -5.89 -17.64 -0.37
CA SER A 26 -6.95 -16.91 0.34
C SER A 26 -6.42 -15.82 1.29
N THR A 27 -5.30 -16.08 1.95
CA THR A 27 -4.62 -15.14 2.85
C THR A 27 -4.12 -13.88 2.15
N HIS A 28 -3.59 -14.00 0.93
CA HIS A 28 -3.13 -12.85 0.13
C HIS A 28 -4.33 -12.11 -0.45
N ARG A 29 -5.31 -12.84 -0.98
CA ARG A 29 -6.55 -12.26 -1.51
C ARG A 29 -7.29 -11.41 -0.49
N VAL A 30 -7.48 -11.91 0.74
CA VAL A 30 -8.18 -11.17 1.81
C VAL A 30 -7.44 -9.88 2.21
N ARG A 31 -6.12 -9.86 2.12
CA ARG A 31 -5.31 -8.68 2.44
C ARG A 31 -5.26 -7.65 1.31
N SER A 32 -5.42 -8.08 0.06
CA SER A 32 -5.37 -7.23 -1.13
C SER A 32 -6.73 -6.73 -1.60
N ASP A 33 -7.84 -7.32 -1.12
CA ASP A 33 -9.19 -6.86 -1.40
C ASP A 33 -9.58 -5.68 -0.48
N TYR A 34 -9.07 -4.50 -0.84
CA TYR A 34 -9.32 -3.27 -0.10
C TYR A 34 -10.78 -2.84 -0.14
N THR A 35 -11.52 -3.15 -1.22
CA THR A 35 -12.96 -2.84 -1.33
C THR A 35 -13.76 -3.55 -0.27
N THR A 36 -13.61 -4.88 -0.15
CA THR A 36 -14.30 -5.66 0.88
C THR A 36 -13.91 -5.20 2.27
N GLY A 37 -12.64 -4.88 2.49
CA GLY A 37 -12.15 -4.33 3.76
C GLY A 37 -12.82 -3.00 4.10
N LEU A 38 -12.80 -2.03 3.19
CA LEU A 38 -13.35 -0.70 3.38
C LEU A 38 -14.86 -0.72 3.59
N ARG A 39 -15.61 -1.53 2.82
CA ARG A 39 -17.06 -1.71 3.03
C ARG A 39 -17.40 -2.25 4.41
N ARG A 40 -16.51 -3.01 5.07
CA ARG A 40 -16.75 -3.46 6.45
C ARG A 40 -16.61 -2.32 7.45
N TRP A 41 -15.64 -1.43 7.25
CA TRP A 41 -15.48 -0.24 8.09
C TRP A 41 -16.66 0.72 7.92
N LEU A 42 -17.08 0.97 6.68
CA LEU A 42 -18.21 1.86 6.37
C LEU A 42 -19.58 1.39 6.91
N LYS A 43 -19.69 0.15 7.42
CA LYS A 43 -20.89 -0.30 8.14
C LYS A 43 -21.02 0.34 9.53
N TYR A 44 -19.93 0.82 10.09
CA TYR A 44 -19.84 1.26 11.48
C TYR A 44 -19.31 2.68 11.64
N PHE A 45 -18.61 3.20 10.62
CA PHE A 45 -18.01 4.53 10.63
C PHE A 45 -18.50 5.30 9.41
N ASP A 46 -18.85 6.57 9.63
CA ASP A 46 -19.14 7.48 8.53
C ASP A 46 -17.86 7.73 7.71
N LYS A 47 -18.04 8.04 6.44
CA LYS A 47 -16.93 8.28 5.51
C LYS A 47 -15.94 9.33 6.01
N ASP A 48 -16.43 10.39 6.64
CA ASP A 48 -15.62 11.49 7.17
C ASP A 48 -14.75 11.08 8.38
N GLN A 49 -15.00 9.91 8.96
CA GLN A 49 -14.20 9.35 10.05
C GLN A 49 -13.04 8.47 9.53
N LEU A 50 -13.00 8.18 8.22
CA LEU A 50 -12.00 7.34 7.58
C LEU A 50 -11.12 8.16 6.63
N LEU A 51 -9.83 8.26 6.93
CA LEU A 51 -8.87 8.88 6.02
C LEU A 51 -8.13 7.81 5.20
N ILE A 52 -8.33 7.83 3.88
CA ILE A 52 -7.56 7.00 2.95
C ILE A 52 -6.39 7.81 2.39
N VAL A 53 -5.18 7.28 2.57
CA VAL A 53 -3.93 7.94 2.15
C VAL A 53 -3.26 7.13 1.05
N ASN A 54 -2.88 7.80 -0.04
CA ASN A 54 -2.14 7.20 -1.13
C ASN A 54 -0.64 7.11 -0.77
N TYR A 55 -0.07 5.91 -0.82
CA TYR A 55 1.35 5.68 -0.56
C TYR A 55 2.28 6.52 -1.46
N ASN A 56 1.94 6.71 -2.73
CA ASN A 56 2.76 7.53 -3.62
C ASN A 56 2.84 8.98 -3.13
N GLN A 57 1.75 9.53 -2.59
CA GLN A 57 1.75 10.86 -1.98
C GLN A 57 2.64 10.94 -0.73
N ILE A 58 2.76 9.85 0.04
CA ILE A 58 3.69 9.81 1.18
C ILE A 58 5.13 9.95 0.68
N SER A 59 5.49 9.27 -0.40
CA SER A 59 6.85 9.32 -0.95
C SER A 59 7.15 10.64 -1.67
N GLU A 60 6.18 11.21 -2.38
CA GLU A 60 6.35 12.41 -3.21
C GLU A 60 6.18 13.71 -2.42
N ASN A 61 5.21 13.74 -1.49
CA ASN A 61 4.86 14.91 -0.70
C ASN A 61 4.42 14.53 0.73
N PRO A 62 5.36 14.03 1.58
CA PRO A 62 5.05 13.57 2.93
C PRO A 62 4.45 14.68 3.81
N LYS A 63 4.85 15.94 3.60
CA LYS A 63 4.36 17.09 4.35
C LYS A 63 2.85 17.29 4.15
N LEU A 64 2.40 17.31 2.91
CA LEU A 64 0.97 17.42 2.57
C LEU A 64 0.15 16.27 3.16
N VAL A 65 0.71 15.05 3.17
CA VAL A 65 0.03 13.91 3.79
C VAL A 65 -0.10 14.07 5.30
N LEU A 66 0.97 14.51 5.98
CA LEU A 66 0.93 14.79 7.42
C LEU A 66 -0.07 15.88 7.76
N GLU A 67 -0.19 16.93 6.95
CA GLU A 67 -1.22 17.97 7.12
C GLU A 67 -2.63 17.38 7.09
N LYS A 68 -2.92 16.50 6.11
CA LYS A 68 -4.21 15.80 6.02
C LYS A 68 -4.48 14.93 7.24
N ILE A 69 -3.47 14.18 7.70
CA ILE A 69 -3.59 13.33 8.90
C ILE A 69 -3.88 14.19 10.12
N CYS A 70 -3.10 15.25 10.36
CA CYS A 70 -3.28 16.17 11.48
C CYS A 70 -4.69 16.77 11.48
N SER A 71 -5.16 17.24 10.33
CA SER A 71 -6.52 17.75 10.17
C SER A 71 -7.58 16.70 10.53
N HIS A 72 -7.43 15.47 10.03
CA HIS A 72 -8.36 14.37 10.28
C HIS A 72 -8.48 13.98 11.76
N ILE A 73 -7.36 14.00 12.49
CA ILE A 73 -7.33 13.65 13.92
C ILE A 73 -7.54 14.87 14.85
N GLY A 74 -7.77 16.06 14.29
CA GLY A 74 -8.01 17.29 15.06
C GLY A 74 -6.77 17.88 15.76
N VAL A 75 -5.57 17.66 15.21
CA VAL A 75 -4.31 18.18 15.75
C VAL A 75 -3.78 19.32 14.88
N GLU A 76 -3.22 20.36 15.51
CA GLU A 76 -2.61 21.49 14.78
C GLU A 76 -1.32 21.04 14.06
N SER A 77 -1.35 21.08 12.72
CA SER A 77 -0.22 20.63 11.88
C SER A 77 1.00 21.54 11.98
N LYS A 78 0.80 22.85 12.15
CA LYS A 78 1.88 23.85 12.14
C LYS A 78 2.98 23.57 13.16
N ILE A 79 2.58 23.29 14.41
CA ILE A 79 3.53 23.00 15.50
C ILE A 79 4.38 21.77 15.22
N LEU A 80 3.80 20.75 14.58
CA LEU A 80 4.50 19.52 14.22
C LEU A 80 5.44 19.76 13.02
N LEU A 81 4.93 20.38 11.97
CA LEU A 81 5.62 20.51 10.68
C LEU A 81 6.74 21.55 10.71
N ASP A 82 6.63 22.60 11.54
CA ASP A 82 7.69 23.60 11.72
C ASP A 82 8.94 23.01 12.40
N LYS A 83 8.80 21.86 13.07
CA LYS A 83 9.90 21.15 13.76
C LYS A 83 10.57 20.10 12.89
N LEU A 84 9.99 19.76 11.73
CA LEU A 84 10.48 18.71 10.85
C LEU A 84 11.18 19.34 9.64
N SER A 85 12.42 18.92 9.41
CA SER A 85 13.12 19.26 8.17
C SER A 85 12.62 18.41 7.00
N ASP A 86 12.73 18.94 5.78
CA ASP A 86 12.42 18.19 4.56
C ASP A 86 13.28 16.92 4.43
N ASP A 87 14.52 16.96 4.93
CA ASP A 87 15.43 15.82 4.90
C ASP A 87 14.97 14.71 5.86
N GLU A 88 14.48 15.06 7.04
CA GLU A 88 13.90 14.10 7.98
C GLU A 88 12.65 13.43 7.40
N LEU A 89 11.80 14.19 6.71
CA LEU A 89 10.60 13.68 6.06
C LEU A 89 10.89 12.74 4.89
N LYS A 90 11.97 12.98 4.15
CA LYS A 90 12.37 12.15 3.00
C LYS A 90 13.20 10.94 3.41
N THR A 91 13.75 10.92 4.63
CA THR A 91 14.58 9.83 5.12
C THR A 91 13.72 8.59 5.39
N ARG A 92 13.90 7.53 4.58
CA ARG A 92 13.28 6.23 4.85
C ARG A 92 13.82 5.65 6.16
N LYS A 93 12.91 5.38 7.10
CA LYS A 93 13.19 4.63 8.33
C LYS A 93 12.72 3.17 8.16
N ASN A 94 13.25 2.25 8.98
CA ASN A 94 12.90 0.82 8.97
C ASN A 94 13.21 0.09 7.64
N THR A 95 14.34 0.42 7.02
CA THR A 95 14.80 -0.18 5.75
C THR A 95 15.00 -1.70 5.81
N ALA A 96 15.04 -2.31 7.00
CA ALA A 96 15.21 -3.75 7.18
C ALA A 96 13.92 -4.59 6.96
N VAL A 97 12.74 -3.96 6.91
CA VAL A 97 11.44 -4.69 6.91
C VAL A 97 10.85 -4.85 5.50
N GLY A 98 11.36 -4.13 4.52
CA GLY A 98 11.03 -4.31 3.10
C GLY A 98 12.28 -4.70 2.34
N SER A 99 12.23 -5.73 1.50
CA SER A 99 13.32 -6.08 0.59
C SER A 99 13.69 -4.83 -0.22
N THR A 100 14.85 -4.22 0.08
CA THR A 100 15.32 -2.95 -0.48
C THR A 100 15.79 -3.06 -1.93
N LYS A 101 15.58 -4.22 -2.55
CA LYS A 101 15.85 -4.44 -3.95
C LYS A 101 14.50 -4.55 -4.61
N ASP A 102 14.08 -3.46 -5.27
CA ASP A 102 13.06 -3.54 -6.33
C ASP A 102 13.59 -4.51 -7.39
N LYS A 103 13.38 -5.80 -7.13
CA LYS A 103 13.76 -6.84 -8.07
C LYS A 103 12.79 -6.68 -9.23
N PRO A 104 13.28 -6.45 -10.46
CA PRO A 104 12.39 -6.31 -11.60
C PRO A 104 11.53 -7.56 -11.72
N ILE A 105 10.21 -7.38 -11.60
CA ILE A 105 9.24 -8.44 -11.86
C ILE A 105 9.28 -8.72 -13.36
N ARG A 106 9.32 -10.00 -13.74
CA ARG A 106 9.26 -10.40 -15.15
C ARG A 106 8.03 -9.77 -15.83
N PRO A 107 8.14 -9.23 -17.06
CA PRO A 107 7.01 -8.63 -17.76
C PRO A 107 5.79 -9.56 -17.90
N SER A 108 6.02 -10.86 -18.11
CA SER A 108 4.96 -11.87 -18.19
C SER A 108 4.19 -12.03 -16.88
N LEU A 109 4.91 -12.12 -15.76
CA LEU A 109 4.33 -12.19 -14.42
C LEU A 109 3.57 -10.91 -14.08
N ARG A 110 4.16 -9.75 -14.36
CA ARG A 110 3.52 -8.44 -14.17
C ARG A 110 2.17 -8.37 -14.89
N LYS A 111 2.14 -8.70 -16.19
CA LYS A 111 0.90 -8.69 -17.00
C LYS A 111 -0.15 -9.65 -16.44
N LYS A 112 0.26 -10.84 -16.01
CA LYS A 112 -0.62 -11.83 -15.37
C LYS A 112 -1.21 -11.30 -14.04
N MET A 113 -0.38 -10.70 -13.20
CA MET A 113 -0.81 -10.11 -11.92
C MET A 113 -1.74 -8.91 -12.13
N GLU A 114 -1.41 -8.00 -13.04
CA GLU A 114 -2.25 -6.84 -13.38
C GLU A 114 -3.62 -7.28 -13.89
N LYS A 115 -3.69 -8.32 -14.75
CA LYS A 115 -4.96 -8.89 -15.20
C LYS A 115 -5.80 -9.44 -14.03
N TYR A 116 -5.17 -10.13 -13.08
CA TYR A 116 -5.86 -10.69 -11.93
C TYR A 116 -6.32 -9.62 -10.93
N LEU A 117 -5.47 -8.62 -10.66
CA LEU A 117 -5.74 -7.57 -9.68
C LEU A 117 -6.62 -6.43 -10.23
N GLY A 118 -6.70 -6.29 -11.56
CA GLY A 118 -7.44 -5.23 -12.24
C GLY A 118 -8.86 -5.02 -11.70
N PRO A 119 -9.71 -6.06 -11.62
CA PRO A 119 -11.07 -5.92 -11.08
C PRO A 119 -11.10 -5.38 -9.65
N PHE A 120 -10.20 -5.84 -8.76
CA PHE A 120 -10.12 -5.35 -7.39
C PHE A 120 -9.73 -3.87 -7.33
N ALA A 121 -8.81 -3.44 -8.18
CA ALA A 121 -8.41 -2.04 -8.26
C ALA A 121 -9.54 -1.15 -8.80
N THR A 122 -10.26 -1.62 -9.82
CA THR A 122 -11.45 -0.93 -10.36
C THR A 122 -12.51 -0.77 -9.28
N ASP A 123 -12.89 -1.86 -8.60
CA ASP A 123 -13.91 -1.82 -7.55
C ASP A 123 -13.51 -0.88 -6.39
N PHE A 124 -12.24 -0.87 -6.02
CA PHE A 124 -11.74 -0.01 -4.96
C PHE A 124 -11.78 1.46 -5.36
N ASN A 125 -11.31 1.78 -6.58
CA ASN A 125 -11.33 3.15 -7.08
C ASN A 125 -12.75 3.69 -7.23
N SER A 126 -13.70 2.88 -7.74
CA SER A 126 -15.10 3.27 -7.80
C SER A 126 -15.69 3.53 -6.41
N LEU A 127 -15.36 2.70 -5.41
CA LEU A 127 -15.78 2.96 -4.03
C LEU A 127 -15.18 4.26 -3.49
N LEU A 128 -13.95 4.61 -3.83
CA LEU A 128 -13.35 5.88 -3.40
C LEU A 128 -14.03 7.10 -4.02
N GLU A 129 -14.60 6.99 -5.23
CA GLU A 129 -15.37 8.07 -5.87
C GLU A 129 -16.75 8.29 -5.21
N GLU A 130 -17.28 7.27 -4.52
CA GLU A 130 -18.54 7.35 -3.77
C GLU A 130 -18.37 8.01 -2.37
N LEU A 131 -17.13 8.08 -1.86
CA LEU A 131 -16.79 8.71 -0.58
C LEU A 131 -16.57 10.22 -0.75
#